data_AF-A0A0E0LLM0-F1
#
_entry.id   AF-A0A0E0LLM0-F1
#
_cell.length_a   1.000
_cell.length_b   1.000
_cell.length_c   1.000
_cell.angle_alpha   90.00
_cell.angle_beta   90.00
_cell.angle_gamma   90.00
#
_symmetry.space_group_name_H-M   'P 1'
#
loop_
_entity.id
_entity.type
_entity.pdbx_description
1 polymer ?
#
loop_
_entity_poly.entity_id
_entity_poly.type
_entity_poly.pdbx_seq_one_letter_code
_entity_poly.pdbx_strand_id
1 'polypeptide(L)'
;MDYSVNLLGVSVNGTRLPIPNGTFALDPNTGDAPAATLLVNPAYTTVVEAFKARISKSYKVVSGSGLLCFMVDASKDVVVAVPPMTMHFDGMDMELQQKN
;
A
#
# COMPACT_ATOMS: atom_id res chain seq x y z
N MET A 1 10.84 6.17 20.84
CA MET A 1 11.94 6.77 20.05
C MET A 1 11.58 6.46 18.62
N ASP A 2 11.23 7.49 17.89
CA ASP A 2 10.61 7.33 16.57
C ASP A 2 11.68 7.56 15.51
N TYR A 3 11.65 6.73 14.48
CA TYR A 3 12.61 6.78 13.39
C TYR A 3 11.89 7.21 12.13
N SER A 4 12.36 8.30 11.53
CA SER A 4 11.80 8.85 10.29
C SER A 4 12.68 8.48 9.11
N VAL A 5 12.07 7.93 8.06
CA VAL A 5 12.72 7.61 6.79
C VAL A 5 12.00 8.33 5.66
N ASN A 6 12.78 8.79 4.67
CA ASN A 6 12.27 9.64 3.60
C ASN A 6 11.62 8.80 2.48
N LEU A 7 10.30 8.68 2.48
CA LEU A 7 9.54 8.01 1.42
C LEU A 7 9.35 8.95 0.23
N LEU A 8 9.75 8.53 -0.96
CA LEU A 8 9.71 9.31 -2.20
C LEU A 8 8.57 8.90 -3.14
N GLY A 9 7.97 7.73 -2.91
CA GLY A 9 6.91 7.21 -3.78
C GLY A 9 6.51 5.78 -3.47
N VAL A 10 5.45 5.33 -4.14
CA VAL A 10 4.97 3.96 -4.09
C VAL A 10 4.76 3.44 -5.50
N SER A 11 5.13 2.19 -5.75
CA SER A 11 4.76 1.45 -6.95
C SER A 11 3.80 0.33 -6.63
N VAL A 12 2.89 0.06 -7.56
CA VAL A 12 2.03 -1.13 -7.56
C VAL A 12 2.30 -1.91 -8.84
N ASN A 13 2.66 -3.18 -8.71
CA ASN A 13 2.99 -4.06 -9.83
C ASN A 13 4.05 -3.45 -10.77
N GLY A 14 5.11 -2.90 -10.17
CA GLY A 14 6.22 -2.24 -10.87
C GLY A 14 5.90 -0.88 -11.49
N THR A 15 4.67 -0.38 -11.38
CA THR A 15 4.29 0.93 -11.92
C THR A 15 4.30 1.98 -10.81
N ARG A 16 5.15 3.01 -10.95
CA ARG A 16 5.20 4.13 -10.01
C ARG A 16 3.93 4.96 -10.08
N LEU A 17 3.31 5.17 -8.93
CA LEU A 17 2.05 5.89 -8.83
C LEU A 17 2.28 7.41 -8.94
N PRO A 18 1.34 8.16 -9.54
CA PRO A 18 1.44 9.60 -9.72
C PRO A 18 1.07 10.36 -8.43
N ILE A 19 1.77 10.07 -7.34
CA ILE A 19 1.59 10.74 -6.05
C ILE A 19 2.38 12.07 -6.09
N PRO A 20 1.77 13.22 -5.75
CA PRO A 20 2.45 14.51 -5.82
C PRO A 20 3.73 14.56 -4.97
N ASN A 21 4.77 15.22 -5.49
CA ASN A 21 5.99 15.47 -4.74
C ASN A 21 5.70 16.21 -3.42
N GLY A 22 6.41 15.84 -2.36
CA GLY A 22 6.20 16.44 -1.03
C GLY A 22 5.02 15.87 -0.24
N THR A 23 4.20 14.98 -0.82
CA THR A 23 3.12 14.28 -0.09
C THR A 23 3.65 13.53 1.14
N PHE A 24 4.88 13.04 1.07
CA PHE A 24 5.57 12.29 2.13
C PHE A 24 6.65 13.11 2.85
N ALA A 25 6.63 14.43 2.72
CA ALA A 25 7.59 15.28 3.41
C ALA A 25 7.53 15.02 4.93
N LEU A 26 8.70 14.85 5.54
CA LEU A 26 8.79 14.56 6.97
C LEU A 26 8.24 15.73 7.79
N ASP A 27 7.27 15.45 8.65
CA ASP A 27 6.84 16.37 9.70
C ASP A 27 7.44 15.90 11.03
N PRO A 28 8.31 16.70 11.67
CA PRO A 28 8.97 16.33 12.92
C PRO A 28 8.02 16.20 14.11
N ASN A 29 6.77 16.64 13.96
CA ASN A 29 5.71 16.47 14.97
C ASN A 29 4.86 15.22 14.73
N THR A 30 5.18 14.45 13.69
CA THR A 30 4.50 13.21 13.33
C THR A 30 5.44 12.02 13.48
N GLY A 31 4.89 10.91 13.96
CA GLY A 31 5.61 9.66 14.19
C GLY A 31 4.74 8.80 15.10
N ASP A 32 4.28 7.68 14.58
CA ASP A 32 3.54 6.68 15.35
C ASP A 32 3.84 5.29 14.76
N ALA A 33 3.72 4.25 15.58
CA ALA A 33 3.95 2.86 15.20
C ALA A 33 2.64 2.06 15.21
N PRO A 34 1.70 2.34 14.29
CA PRO A 34 0.45 1.60 14.18
C PRO A 34 0.70 0.15 13.77
N ALA A 35 -0.25 -0.74 14.10
CA ALA A 35 -0.21 -2.15 13.67
C ALA A 35 -0.35 -2.34 12.14
N ALA A 36 -0.75 -1.29 11.40
CA ALA A 36 -0.86 -1.28 9.95
C ALA A 36 -0.22 0.00 9.40
N THR A 37 0.38 -0.08 8.20
CA THR A 37 0.92 1.10 7.53
C THR A 37 -0.18 2.12 7.22
N LEU A 38 -0.01 3.35 7.70
CA LEU A 38 -0.90 4.47 7.40
C LEU A 38 -0.27 5.34 6.31
N LEU A 39 -1.10 5.77 5.36
CA LEU A 39 -0.73 6.70 4.30
C LEU A 39 -1.60 7.95 4.41
N VAL A 40 -1.01 9.12 4.15
CA VAL A 40 -1.78 10.36 4.01
C VAL A 40 -2.78 10.27 2.86
N ASN A 41 -3.95 10.90 3.00
CA ASN A 41 -5.10 10.71 2.10
C ASN A 41 -4.77 10.71 0.59
N PRO A 42 -3.98 11.65 0.04
CA PRO A 42 -3.67 11.64 -1.39
C PRO A 42 -2.93 10.37 -1.83
N ALA A 43 -1.99 9.90 -1.01
CA ALA A 43 -1.25 8.67 -1.26
C ALA A 43 -2.13 7.43 -1.05
N TYR A 44 -2.90 7.39 0.05
CA TYR A 44 -3.79 6.28 0.38
C TYR A 44 -4.79 6.01 -0.76
N THR A 45 -5.50 7.04 -1.22
CA THR A 45 -6.49 6.90 -2.30
C THR A 45 -5.85 6.36 -3.58
N THR A 46 -4.70 6.94 -3.99
CA THR A 46 -4.00 6.53 -5.20
C THR A 46 -3.53 5.07 -5.14
N VAL A 47 -2.99 4.65 -3.98
CA VAL A 47 -2.53 3.27 -3.75
C VAL A 47 -3.70 2.30 -3.77
N VAL A 48 -4.78 2.61 -3.03
CA VAL A 48 -5.98 1.76 -2.95
C VAL A 48 -6.61 1.57 -4.33
N GLU A 49 -6.75 2.64 -5.12
CA GLU A 49 -7.32 2.56 -6.47
C GLU A 49 -6.47 1.69 -7.39
N ALA A 50 -5.15 1.92 -7.42
CA ALA A 50 -4.23 1.15 -8.26
C ALA A 50 -4.20 -0.33 -7.87
N PHE A 51 -4.14 -0.62 -6.56
CA PHE A 51 -4.14 -1.97 -6.03
C PHE A 51 -5.47 -2.69 -6.36
N LYS A 52 -6.60 -2.03 -6.05
CA LYS A 52 -7.95 -2.54 -6.37
C LYS A 52 -8.11 -2.83 -7.86
N ALA A 53 -7.62 -1.97 -8.74
CA ALA A 53 -7.72 -2.15 -10.19
C ALA A 53 -6.96 -3.40 -10.69
N ARG A 54 -5.99 -3.91 -9.92
CA ARG A 54 -5.27 -5.15 -10.25
C ARG A 54 -5.90 -6.37 -9.64
N ILE A 55 -6.10 -6.38 -8.33
CA ILE A 55 -6.58 -7.55 -7.61
C ILE A 55 -8.06 -7.87 -7.91
N SER A 56 -8.87 -6.86 -8.28
CA SER A 56 -10.29 -7.06 -8.65
C SER A 56 -10.50 -7.89 -9.92
N LYS A 57 -9.44 -8.15 -10.70
CA LYS A 57 -9.45 -9.09 -11.81
C LYS A 57 -9.63 -10.55 -11.35
N SER A 58 -9.23 -10.84 -10.12
CA SER A 58 -9.23 -12.21 -9.57
C SER A 58 -10.12 -12.36 -8.35
N TYR A 59 -10.39 -11.28 -7.62
CA TYR A 59 -11.13 -11.32 -6.35
C TYR A 59 -12.23 -10.27 -6.29
N LYS A 60 -13.35 -10.63 -5.65
CA LYS A 60 -14.45 -9.68 -5.43
C LYS A 60 -14.11 -8.75 -4.28
N VAL A 61 -14.29 -7.45 -4.49
CA VAL A 61 -14.14 -6.43 -3.45
C VAL A 61 -15.31 -6.55 -2.47
N VAL A 62 -15.04 -6.47 -1.17
CA VAL A 62 -16.05 -6.40 -0.12
C VAL A 62 -16.44 -4.94 0.10
N SER A 63 -17.72 -4.63 -0.10
CA SER A 63 -18.26 -3.28 0.11
C SER A 63 -18.55 -3.01 1.58
N GLY A 64 -18.41 -1.75 2.01
CA GLY A 64 -18.88 -1.27 3.32
C GLY A 64 -17.96 -1.51 4.52
N SER A 65 -16.74 -2.00 4.32
CA SER A 65 -15.83 -2.36 5.43
C SER A 65 -14.95 -1.22 5.97
N GLY A 66 -15.04 0.00 5.42
CA GLY A 66 -14.16 1.13 5.75
C GLY A 66 -12.70 0.97 5.27
N LEU A 67 -12.25 -0.28 5.04
CA LEU A 67 -10.98 -0.67 4.47
C LEU A 67 -11.17 -1.34 3.11
N LEU A 68 -10.06 -1.62 2.41
CA LEU A 68 -10.09 -2.40 1.17
C LEU A 68 -9.96 -3.90 1.49
N CYS A 69 -11.07 -4.62 1.43
CA CYS A 69 -11.12 -6.06 1.68
C CYS A 69 -11.56 -6.85 0.44
N PHE A 70 -11.14 -8.11 0.33
CA PHE A 70 -11.44 -9.01 -0.79
C PHE A 70 -11.99 -10.34 -0.31
N MET A 71 -12.95 -10.90 -1.04
CA MET A 71 -13.45 -12.25 -0.78
C MET A 71 -12.44 -13.28 -1.28
N VAL A 72 -12.02 -14.18 -0.40
CA VAL A 72 -11.15 -15.32 -0.70
C VAL A 72 -11.91 -16.61 -0.37
N ASP A 73 -11.81 -17.60 -1.23
CA ASP A 73 -12.41 -18.92 -1.02
C ASP A 73 -11.50 -19.77 -0.14
N ALA A 74 -11.79 -19.83 1.16
CA ALA A 74 -11.00 -20.56 2.14
C ALA A 74 -11.03 -22.09 1.95
N SER A 75 -11.91 -22.62 1.10
CA SER A 75 -11.97 -24.05 0.79
C SER A 75 -10.95 -24.49 -0.26
N LYS A 76 -10.25 -23.54 -0.89
CA LYS A 76 -9.21 -23.80 -1.86
C LYS A 76 -7.87 -23.39 -1.24
N ASP A 77 -6.88 -24.28 -1.30
CA ASP A 77 -5.46 -23.96 -1.04
C ASP A 77 -4.93 -23.05 -2.16
N VAL A 78 -5.51 -21.86 -2.30
CA VAL A 78 -5.14 -20.86 -3.30
C VAL A 78 -4.13 -19.93 -2.67
N VAL A 79 -2.92 -19.95 -3.23
CA VAL A 79 -1.96 -18.86 -3.03
C VAL A 79 -2.61 -17.60 -3.61
N VAL A 80 -3.00 -16.68 -2.73
CA VAL A 80 -3.64 -15.42 -3.16
C VAL A 80 -2.59 -14.59 -3.90
N ALA A 81 -2.71 -14.52 -5.23
CA ALA A 81 -1.86 -13.65 -6.04
C ALA A 81 -2.17 -12.18 -5.73
N VAL A 82 -1.33 -11.57 -4.88
CA VAL A 82 -1.39 -10.16 -4.52
C VAL A 82 -0.44 -9.35 -5.41
N PRO A 83 -0.86 -8.20 -5.96
CA PRO A 83 0.05 -7.32 -6.70
C PRO A 83 1.22 -6.89 -5.82
N PRO A 84 2.48 -7.05 -6.25
CA PRO A 84 3.61 -6.61 -5.45
C PRO A 84 3.57 -5.08 -5.30
N MET A 85 3.96 -4.60 -4.12
CA MET A 85 4.08 -3.18 -3.84
C MET A 85 5.53 -2.84 -3.54
N THR A 86 5.97 -1.64 -3.93
CA THR A 86 7.30 -1.16 -3.60
C THR A 86 7.19 0.22 -2.97
N MET A 87 7.80 0.39 -1.80
CA MET A 87 8.03 1.69 -1.19
C MET A 87 9.41 2.18 -1.62
N HIS A 88 9.45 3.36 -2.24
CA HIS A 88 10.68 3.96 -2.73
C HIS A 88 11.19 4.96 -1.71
N PHE A 89 12.18 4.58 -0.91
CA PHE A 89 12.83 5.48 0.03
C PHE A 89 14.03 6.16 -0.63
N ASP A 90 14.53 7.22 -0.01
CA ASP A 90 15.78 7.83 -0.41
C ASP A 90 16.93 6.82 -0.27
N GLY A 91 17.54 6.47 -1.41
CA GLY A 91 18.65 5.51 -1.49
C GLY A 91 18.28 4.02 -1.46
N MET A 92 17.00 3.64 -1.30
CA MET A 92 16.60 2.23 -1.28
C MET A 92 15.14 1.96 -1.66
N ASP A 93 14.89 0.77 -2.19
CA ASP A 93 13.54 0.27 -2.46
C ASP A 93 13.21 -0.88 -1.49
N MET A 94 12.00 -0.85 -0.92
CA MET A 94 11.46 -1.92 -0.09
C MET A 94 10.28 -2.57 -0.81
N GLU A 95 10.43 -3.84 -1.17
CA GLU A 95 9.36 -4.64 -1.73
C GLU A 95 8.48 -5.24 -0.62
N LEU A 96 7.17 -5.07 -0.75
CA LEU A 96 6.16 -5.62 0.15
C LEU A 96 5.54 -6.84 -0.53
N GLN A 97 5.75 -7.99 0.11
CA GLN A 97 5.13 -9.25 -0.28
C GLN A 97 3.75 -9.36 0.38
N GLN A 98 2.94 -10.33 -0.07
CA GLN A 98 1.58 -10.57 0.45
C GLN A 98 1.47 -10.61 1.99
N LYS A 99 2.53 -11.07 2.69
CA LYS A 99 2.53 -11.29 4.15
C LYS A 99 2.84 -10.03 4.98
N ASN A 100 3.11 -8.90 4.32
CA ASN A 100 3.43 -7.62 4.95
C ASN A 100 2.17 -6.78 5.13
#